data_AF-A0A202DN57-F1
#
_entry.id   AF-A0A202DN57-F1
#
_cell.length_a   1.000
_cell.length_b   1.000
_cell.length_c   1.000
_cell.angle_alpha   90.00
_cell.angle_beta   90.00
_cell.angle_gamma   90.00
#
_symmetry.space_group_name_H-M   'P 1'
#
loop_
_entity.id
_entity.type
_entity.pdbx_description
1 polymer ?
#
loop_
_entity_poly.entity_id
_entity_poly.type
_entity_poly.pdbx_seq_one_letter_code
_entity_poly.pdbx_strand_id
1 'polypeptide(L)'
;MPIKLNQSGWPTWLTRIFPSVADPRNCIGNKGLSPSEFSNAISSFKFGRTFKSTGQGRHQLTADYLSKKNFTSPPVVLDIGASDGITSVDLIDRLSFKKYFVTDLYWDVSMIPIGDSAYFYNGTECILIVSDRVVVYADDKGAIFPFGCLANRAISRKPALDGTEIHLSLVNPLLREKKERNDNIEIHTYDVFHPWPEEKADLILAANILNKGYFDSTDLRRALDNIFTALKEGGTFVVVDNRDTENATIFQQGQETLRVEKQINKGTEICDLILDSYSASQQPI
;
A
#
# COMPACT_ATOMS: atom_id res chain seq x y z
N MET A 1 13.79 -1.10 -14.46
CA MET A 1 13.95 -0.19 -15.62
C MET A 1 13.41 1.17 -15.22
N PRO A 2 14.22 2.25 -15.28
CA PRO A 2 13.86 3.55 -14.71
C PRO A 2 12.90 4.34 -15.60
N ILE A 3 12.76 3.97 -16.86
CA ILE A 3 11.94 4.70 -17.84
C ILE A 3 10.91 3.73 -18.40
N LYS A 4 9.62 4.04 -18.22
CA LYS A 4 8.50 3.27 -18.78
C LYS A 4 7.72 4.13 -19.77
N LEU A 5 6.99 3.51 -20.68
CA LEU A 5 6.07 4.23 -21.56
C LEU A 5 4.87 4.75 -20.75
N ASN A 6 4.46 5.99 -21.02
CA ASN A 6 3.19 6.52 -20.52
C ASN A 6 2.05 5.98 -21.39
N GLN A 7 1.12 5.22 -20.81
CA GLN A 7 0.04 4.60 -21.56
C GLN A 7 -0.86 5.59 -22.30
N SER A 8 -0.98 6.83 -21.83
CA SER A 8 -1.81 7.85 -22.49
C SER A 8 -1.24 8.33 -23.83
N GLY A 9 0.08 8.28 -24.03
CA GLY A 9 0.74 8.78 -25.24
C GLY A 9 1.18 7.74 -26.25
N TRP A 10 0.78 6.47 -26.08
CA TRP A 10 1.17 5.40 -27.00
C TRP A 10 0.00 4.48 -27.36
N PRO A 11 -0.05 3.97 -28.61
CA PRO A 11 -0.98 2.92 -28.98
C PRO A 11 -0.87 1.67 -28.10
N THR A 12 -2.00 1.02 -27.81
CA THR A 12 -2.07 -0.14 -26.91
C THR A 12 -1.16 -1.31 -27.32
N TRP A 13 -0.89 -1.48 -28.62
CA TRP A 13 0.00 -2.55 -29.09
C TRP A 13 1.45 -2.33 -28.64
N LEU A 14 1.92 -1.08 -28.53
CA LEU A 14 3.25 -0.76 -28.02
C LEU A 14 3.34 -0.92 -26.50
N THR A 15 2.31 -0.49 -25.77
CA THR A 15 2.29 -0.56 -24.30
C THR A 15 2.15 -2.00 -23.78
N ARG A 16 1.73 -2.93 -24.63
CA ARG A 16 1.75 -4.39 -24.37
C ARG A 16 3.11 -5.03 -24.58
N ILE A 17 3.95 -4.47 -25.46
CA ILE A 17 5.27 -5.03 -25.79
C ILE A 17 6.33 -4.44 -24.85
N PHE A 18 6.24 -3.14 -24.58
CA PHE A 18 7.21 -2.43 -23.75
C PHE A 18 6.64 -2.14 -22.37
N PRO A 19 7.48 -2.15 -21.31
CA PRO A 19 7.01 -1.79 -19.98
C PRO A 19 6.39 -0.40 -19.95
N SER A 20 5.14 -0.35 -19.50
CA SER A 20 4.31 0.84 -19.52
C SER A 20 3.55 0.99 -18.20
N VAL A 21 3.12 2.21 -17.90
CA VAL A 21 2.31 2.55 -16.71
C VAL A 21 1.26 3.60 -17.07
N ALA A 22 0.21 3.65 -16.27
CA ALA A 22 -0.83 4.66 -16.40
C ALA A 22 -0.27 6.07 -16.17
N ASP A 23 -1.01 7.08 -16.63
CA ASP A 23 -0.64 8.48 -16.44
C ASP A 23 -1.13 8.97 -15.06
N PRO A 24 -0.26 9.19 -14.06
CA PRO A 24 -0.69 9.66 -12.75
C PRO A 24 -1.16 11.12 -12.77
N ARG A 25 -0.90 11.90 -13.84
CA ARG A 25 -1.40 13.28 -13.97
C ARG A 25 -2.94 13.31 -14.07
N ASN A 26 -3.56 12.21 -14.45
CA ASN A 26 -5.03 12.12 -14.49
C ASN A 26 -5.66 12.22 -13.09
N CYS A 27 -4.91 11.93 -12.02
CA CYS A 27 -5.38 12.10 -10.64
C CYS A 27 -5.52 13.58 -10.22
N ILE A 28 -4.99 14.53 -11.00
CA ILE A 28 -5.06 15.96 -10.69
C ILE A 28 -6.52 16.41 -10.68
N GLY A 29 -6.97 16.89 -9.51
CA GLY A 29 -8.28 17.51 -9.34
C GLY A 29 -9.47 16.53 -9.34
N ASN A 30 -9.25 15.22 -9.09
CA ASN A 30 -10.32 14.20 -9.07
C ASN A 30 -11.28 14.31 -10.27
N LYS A 31 -10.75 14.54 -11.48
CA LYS A 31 -11.56 14.80 -12.68
C LYS A 31 -12.31 13.53 -13.12
N GLY A 32 -13.42 13.21 -12.46
CA GLY A 32 -14.37 12.18 -12.87
C GLY A 32 -13.80 10.77 -13.07
N LEU A 33 -12.58 10.48 -12.60
CA LEU A 33 -11.99 9.16 -12.73
C LEU A 33 -12.84 8.16 -11.96
N SER A 34 -13.10 7.02 -12.60
CA SER A 34 -13.62 5.87 -11.88
C SER A 34 -12.62 5.42 -10.81
N PRO A 35 -13.10 4.77 -9.73
CA PRO A 35 -12.23 4.27 -8.66
C PRO A 35 -11.11 3.35 -9.17
N SER A 36 -11.39 2.54 -10.19
CA SER A 36 -10.42 1.67 -10.85
C SER A 36 -9.37 2.43 -11.67
N GLU A 37 -9.76 3.48 -12.39
CA GLU A 37 -8.82 4.33 -13.13
C GLU A 37 -7.90 5.09 -12.17
N PHE A 38 -8.44 5.54 -11.04
CA PHE A 38 -7.66 6.14 -9.97
C PHE A 38 -6.62 5.15 -9.43
N SER A 39 -7.04 3.95 -9.01
CA SER A 39 -6.11 2.91 -8.53
C SER A 39 -5.02 2.55 -9.54
N ASN A 40 -5.36 2.48 -10.83
CA ASN A 40 -4.40 2.21 -11.89
C ASN A 40 -3.37 3.35 -12.04
N ALA A 41 -3.83 4.61 -11.98
CA ALA A 41 -2.96 5.78 -12.00
C ALA A 41 -2.03 5.82 -10.76
N ILE A 42 -2.56 5.56 -9.56
CA ILE A 42 -1.78 5.50 -8.32
C ILE A 42 -0.74 4.37 -8.33
N SER A 43 -1.01 3.26 -9.02
CA SER A 43 -0.06 2.16 -9.18
C SER A 43 1.22 2.53 -9.94
N SER A 44 1.25 3.71 -10.55
CA SER A 44 2.44 4.26 -11.19
C SER A 44 3.44 4.82 -10.19
N PHE A 45 3.03 5.15 -8.95
CA PHE A 45 3.92 5.69 -7.93
C PHE A 45 4.78 4.61 -7.28
N LYS A 46 6.03 4.98 -7.03
CA LYS A 46 7.05 4.17 -6.35
C LYS A 46 7.71 5.02 -5.27
N PHE A 47 7.75 4.49 -4.05
CA PHE A 47 8.39 5.13 -2.90
C PHE A 47 9.54 4.23 -2.43
N GLY A 48 10.77 4.69 -2.64
CA GLY A 48 11.97 3.86 -2.47
C GLY A 48 11.86 2.57 -3.30
N ARG A 49 11.76 1.42 -2.60
CA ARG A 49 11.68 0.08 -3.23
C ARG A 49 10.24 -0.41 -3.47
N THR A 50 9.24 0.30 -2.97
CA THR A 50 7.85 -0.16 -2.90
C THR A 50 6.99 0.52 -3.94
N PHE A 51 6.26 -0.26 -4.74
CA PHE A 51 5.21 0.26 -5.62
C PHE A 51 3.87 0.26 -4.90
N LYS A 52 3.04 1.29 -5.12
CA LYS A 52 1.65 1.33 -4.65
C LYS A 52 0.77 0.37 -5.45
N SER A 53 0.98 -0.93 -5.28
CA SER A 53 0.25 -1.96 -6.02
C SER A 53 -1.17 -2.08 -5.45
N THR A 54 -2.14 -1.52 -6.16
CA THR A 54 -3.55 -1.50 -5.73
C THR A 54 -4.47 -2.08 -6.82
N GLY A 55 -5.72 -2.37 -6.47
CA GLY A 55 -6.75 -2.85 -7.40
C GLY A 55 -7.96 -3.43 -6.65
N GLN A 56 -9.15 -3.11 -7.12
CA GLN A 56 -10.39 -3.61 -6.54
C GLN A 56 -10.50 -5.14 -6.69
N GLY A 57 -11.02 -5.81 -5.66
CA GLY A 57 -11.27 -7.25 -5.68
C GLY A 57 -10.00 -8.10 -5.63
N ARG A 58 -8.85 -7.52 -5.24
CA ARG A 58 -7.57 -8.22 -5.13
C ARG A 58 -7.46 -9.17 -3.94
N HIS A 59 -8.31 -8.99 -2.93
CA HIS A 59 -8.29 -9.77 -1.68
C HIS A 59 -9.66 -10.41 -1.39
N GLN A 60 -10.34 -10.86 -2.45
CA GLN A 60 -11.72 -11.37 -2.34
C GLN A 60 -11.83 -12.58 -1.42
N LEU A 61 -10.90 -13.54 -1.50
CA LEU A 61 -10.98 -14.76 -0.70
C LEU A 61 -10.79 -14.43 0.78
N THR A 62 -9.89 -13.51 1.10
CA THR A 62 -9.63 -13.03 2.46
C THR A 62 -10.82 -12.24 2.98
N ALA A 63 -11.35 -11.30 2.21
CA ALA A 63 -12.53 -10.53 2.60
C ALA A 63 -13.76 -11.42 2.82
N ASP A 64 -13.97 -12.42 1.97
CA ASP A 64 -15.05 -13.40 2.12
C ASP A 64 -14.89 -14.27 3.36
N TYR A 65 -13.66 -14.65 3.72
CA TYR A 65 -13.40 -15.37 4.96
C TYR A 65 -13.70 -14.49 6.18
N LEU A 66 -13.16 -13.26 6.20
CA LEU A 66 -13.29 -12.35 7.34
C LEU A 66 -14.73 -11.90 7.57
N SER A 67 -15.51 -11.66 6.51
CA SER A 67 -16.93 -11.30 6.61
C SER A 67 -17.80 -12.40 7.25
N LYS A 68 -17.36 -13.67 7.17
CA LYS A 68 -18.06 -14.82 7.75
C LYS A 68 -17.49 -15.23 9.11
N LYS A 69 -16.40 -14.60 9.54
CA LYS A 69 -15.77 -14.91 10.83
C LYS A 69 -16.62 -14.35 11.97
N ASN A 70 -16.86 -15.19 12.97
CA ASN A 70 -17.62 -14.80 14.16
C ASN A 70 -16.73 -14.03 15.12
N PHE A 71 -16.80 -12.70 15.07
CA PHE A 71 -16.26 -11.84 16.11
C PHE A 71 -17.27 -11.72 17.26
N THR A 72 -16.80 -11.75 18.51
CA THR A 72 -17.66 -11.64 19.71
C THR A 72 -18.47 -10.34 19.73
N SER A 73 -17.89 -9.27 19.17
CA SER A 73 -18.51 -7.97 18.92
C SER A 73 -17.94 -7.40 17.62
N PRO A 74 -18.57 -6.37 17.00
CA PRO A 74 -17.97 -5.68 15.87
C PRO A 74 -16.52 -5.27 16.19
N PRO A 75 -15.51 -5.71 15.41
CA PRO A 75 -14.10 -5.50 15.74
C PRO A 75 -13.66 -4.06 15.54
N VAL A 76 -12.62 -3.65 16.26
CA VAL A 76 -11.71 -2.58 15.83
C VAL A 76 -10.75 -3.17 14.81
N VAL A 77 -10.72 -2.58 13.60
CA VAL A 77 -9.89 -3.02 12.48
C VAL A 77 -8.74 -2.03 12.28
N LEU A 78 -7.52 -2.56 12.14
CA LEU A 78 -6.33 -1.81 11.72
C LEU A 78 -5.81 -2.40 10.41
N ASP A 79 -5.89 -1.62 9.34
CA ASP A 79 -5.44 -2.00 7.99
C ASP A 79 -4.13 -1.27 7.65
N ILE A 80 -3.04 -2.03 7.60
CA ILE A 80 -1.67 -1.53 7.50
C ILE A 80 -1.20 -1.61 6.05
N GLY A 81 -0.78 -0.47 5.50
CA GLY A 81 -0.24 -0.37 4.14
C GLY A 81 -1.32 -0.44 3.07
N ALA A 82 -2.45 0.23 3.30
CA ALA A 82 -3.65 0.21 2.48
C ALA A 82 -3.48 0.84 1.07
N SER A 83 -2.32 1.43 0.77
CA SER A 83 -1.99 2.03 -0.51
C SER A 83 -2.88 3.22 -0.88
N ASP A 84 -3.87 3.05 -1.75
CA ASP A 84 -4.92 4.05 -2.02
C ASP A 84 -6.22 3.75 -1.25
N GLY A 85 -6.31 2.59 -0.60
CA GLY A 85 -7.43 2.16 0.23
C GLY A 85 -8.58 1.47 -0.50
N ILE A 86 -8.48 1.18 -1.81
CA ILE A 86 -9.58 0.51 -2.52
C ILE A 86 -9.86 -0.91 -1.99
N THR A 87 -8.82 -1.63 -1.56
CA THR A 87 -8.96 -2.96 -0.95
C THR A 87 -9.58 -2.88 0.44
N SER A 88 -9.32 -1.80 1.18
CA SER A 88 -9.97 -1.53 2.45
C SER A 88 -11.47 -1.29 2.26
N VAL A 89 -11.86 -0.57 1.19
CA VAL A 89 -13.28 -0.38 0.84
C VAL A 89 -13.99 -1.72 0.62
N ASP A 90 -13.35 -2.67 -0.06
CA ASP A 90 -13.95 -3.99 -0.28
C ASP A 90 -14.25 -4.73 1.04
N LEU A 91 -13.41 -4.58 2.07
CA LEU A 91 -13.65 -5.19 3.39
C LEU A 91 -14.65 -4.38 4.22
N ILE A 92 -14.57 -3.04 4.19
CA ILE A 92 -15.53 -2.13 4.84
C ILE A 92 -16.96 -2.45 4.40
N ASP A 93 -17.17 -2.81 3.14
CA ASP A 93 -18.49 -3.13 2.59
C ASP A 93 -19.03 -4.51 2.98
N ARG A 94 -18.17 -5.40 3.51
CA ARG A 94 -18.53 -6.79 3.85
C ARG A 94 -18.48 -7.09 5.33
N LEU A 95 -17.73 -6.32 6.11
CA LEU A 95 -17.49 -6.54 7.53
C LEU A 95 -18.23 -5.49 8.36
N SER A 96 -19.04 -5.93 9.33
CA SER A 96 -19.52 -5.04 10.38
C SER A 96 -18.39 -4.76 11.36
N PHE A 97 -18.05 -3.50 11.62
CA PHE A 97 -16.96 -3.09 12.52
C PHE A 97 -17.41 -2.01 13.51
N LYS A 98 -16.69 -1.91 14.63
CA LYS A 98 -16.83 -0.81 15.60
C LYS A 98 -16.06 0.42 15.11
N LYS A 99 -14.81 0.21 14.67
CA LYS A 99 -13.91 1.26 14.17
C LYS A 99 -12.98 0.66 13.11
N TYR A 100 -12.64 1.41 12.07
CA TYR A 100 -11.77 0.96 10.99
C TYR A 100 -10.70 2.01 10.71
N PHE A 101 -9.46 1.70 11.11
CA PHE A 101 -8.29 2.50 10.80
C PHE A 101 -7.68 2.03 9.48
N VAL A 102 -7.72 2.88 8.45
CA VAL A 102 -7.04 2.65 7.18
C VAL A 102 -5.72 3.43 7.20
N THR A 103 -4.61 2.72 7.05
CA THR A 103 -3.30 3.34 7.25
C THR A 103 -2.33 3.07 6.10
N ASP A 104 -1.54 4.07 5.77
CA ASP A 104 -0.45 3.98 4.79
C ASP A 104 0.61 5.01 5.15
N LEU A 105 1.84 4.83 4.67
CA LEU A 105 2.91 5.78 4.91
C LEU A 105 2.78 7.03 4.01
N TYR A 106 2.13 6.90 2.84
CA TYR A 106 2.12 7.93 1.81
C TYR A 106 0.70 8.21 1.30
N TRP A 107 0.00 9.16 1.91
CA TRP A 107 -1.34 9.58 1.49
C TRP A 107 -1.37 10.73 0.50
N ASP A 108 -0.24 11.40 0.29
CA ASP A 108 -0.15 12.56 -0.58
C ASP A 108 1.23 12.67 -1.23
N VAL A 109 1.27 13.44 -2.32
CA VAL A 109 2.49 13.85 -3.02
C VAL A 109 2.35 15.29 -3.48
N SER A 110 3.47 15.99 -3.58
CA SER A 110 3.54 17.31 -4.20
C SER A 110 3.84 17.17 -5.68
N MET A 111 3.30 18.06 -6.51
CA MET A 111 3.52 18.04 -7.97
C MET A 111 3.82 19.43 -8.51
N ILE A 112 4.85 19.54 -9.36
CA ILE A 112 5.14 20.75 -10.14
C ILE A 112 4.95 20.45 -11.64
N PRO A 113 3.98 21.10 -12.32
CA PRO A 113 3.86 21.04 -13.78
C PRO A 113 4.84 22.01 -14.45
N ILE A 114 5.57 21.54 -15.47
CA ILE A 114 6.45 22.36 -16.32
C ILE A 114 6.26 21.96 -17.78
N GLY A 115 5.62 22.81 -18.57
CA GLY A 115 5.24 22.50 -19.95
C GLY A 115 4.40 21.23 -20.00
N ASP A 116 4.80 20.28 -20.84
CA ASP A 116 4.12 18.98 -20.99
C ASP A 116 4.57 17.92 -19.97
N SER A 117 5.38 18.31 -18.98
CA SER A 117 5.91 17.42 -17.95
C SER A 117 5.38 17.76 -16.56
N ALA A 118 5.29 16.76 -15.70
CA ALA A 118 4.98 16.90 -14.27
C ALA A 118 6.04 16.18 -13.44
N TYR A 119 6.46 16.83 -12.36
CA TYR A 119 7.44 16.32 -11.42
C TYR A 119 6.74 16.07 -10.09
N PHE A 120 6.80 14.84 -9.59
CA PHE A 120 6.15 14.44 -8.34
C PHE A 120 7.18 14.24 -7.23
N TYR A 121 6.83 14.66 -6.03
CA TYR A 121 7.71 14.70 -4.87
C TYR A 121 7.06 14.03 -3.65
N ASN A 122 7.90 13.36 -2.87
CA ASN A 122 7.62 12.94 -1.51
C ASN A 122 8.50 13.75 -0.56
N GLY A 123 7.90 14.68 0.18
CA GLY A 123 8.66 15.73 0.85
C GLY A 123 9.50 16.50 -0.17
N THR A 124 10.83 16.54 0.00
CA THR A 124 11.77 17.23 -0.91
C THR A 124 12.35 16.33 -2.01
N GLU A 125 12.09 15.02 -1.95
CA GLU A 125 12.61 14.05 -2.90
C GLU A 125 11.70 13.96 -4.12
N CYS A 126 12.24 14.21 -5.32
CA CYS A 126 11.52 13.93 -6.57
C CYS A 126 11.54 12.43 -6.81
N ILE A 127 10.36 11.81 -6.85
CA ILE A 127 10.19 10.36 -6.96
C ILE A 127 9.81 9.92 -8.39
N LEU A 128 9.18 10.81 -9.16
CA LEU A 128 8.62 10.50 -10.47
C LEU A 128 8.59 11.73 -11.38
N ILE A 129 8.94 11.55 -12.65
CA ILE A 129 8.78 12.55 -13.71
C ILE A 129 7.90 11.95 -14.79
N VAL A 130 6.88 12.68 -15.21
CA VAL A 130 5.90 12.21 -16.19
C VAL A 130 5.79 13.20 -17.32
N SER A 131 5.87 12.71 -18.54
CA SER A 131 5.53 13.45 -19.76
C SER A 131 4.46 12.68 -20.53
N ASP A 132 3.96 13.24 -21.62
CA ASP A 132 3.00 12.54 -22.48
C ASP A 132 3.49 11.19 -23.00
N ARG A 133 4.81 10.98 -23.14
CA ARG A 133 5.35 9.76 -23.73
C ARG A 133 5.99 8.80 -22.73
N VAL A 134 6.58 9.32 -21.66
CA VAL A 134 7.36 8.48 -20.73
C VAL A 134 7.15 8.88 -19.29
N VAL A 135 7.30 7.87 -18.42
CA VAL A 135 7.37 7.98 -16.98
C VAL A 135 8.78 7.58 -16.54
N VAL A 136 9.43 8.44 -15.76
CA VAL A 136 10.81 8.28 -15.29
C VAL A 136 10.83 8.21 -13.76
N TYR A 137 11.37 7.13 -13.22
CA TYR A 137 11.52 6.89 -11.79
C TYR A 137 12.87 7.38 -11.29
N ALA A 138 12.88 8.01 -10.11
CA ALA A 138 14.10 8.57 -9.54
C ALA A 138 15.07 7.52 -8.98
N ASP A 139 14.53 6.44 -8.41
CA ASP A 139 15.31 5.33 -7.87
C ASP A 139 15.10 4.06 -8.68
N ASP A 140 16.10 3.67 -9.46
CA ASP A 140 16.20 2.33 -10.03
C ASP A 140 17.63 1.81 -9.90
N LYS A 141 18.01 1.45 -8.66
CA LYS A 141 19.17 0.57 -8.40
C LYS A 141 19.05 -0.67 -9.28
N GLY A 142 19.78 -0.69 -10.41
CA GLY A 142 19.68 -1.73 -11.44
C GLY A 142 19.38 -1.24 -12.85
N ALA A 143 19.32 0.08 -13.08
CA ALA A 143 19.17 0.64 -14.41
C ALA A 143 20.33 0.26 -15.35
N ILE A 144 20.00 -0.33 -16.49
CA ILE A 144 20.96 -0.73 -17.53
C ILE A 144 21.31 0.51 -18.38
N PHE A 145 22.57 0.62 -18.82
CA PHE A 145 22.99 1.64 -19.79
C PHE A 145 22.23 1.44 -21.13
N PRO A 146 21.71 2.52 -21.77
CA PRO A 146 21.87 3.93 -21.44
C PRO A 146 20.73 4.55 -20.60
N PHE A 147 19.70 3.79 -20.24
CA PHE A 147 18.48 4.31 -19.60
C PHE A 147 18.72 4.95 -18.23
N GLY A 148 19.69 4.44 -17.45
CA GLY A 148 20.09 5.05 -16.18
C GLY A 148 20.65 6.47 -16.34
N CYS A 149 21.50 6.69 -17.36
CA CYS A 149 22.06 8.01 -17.63
C CYS A 149 20.98 9.03 -18.05
N LEU A 150 20.03 8.59 -18.87
CA LEU A 150 18.90 9.43 -19.30
C LEU A 150 18.00 9.81 -18.12
N ALA A 151 17.67 8.85 -17.26
CA ALA A 151 16.88 9.09 -16.06
C ALA A 151 17.59 10.09 -15.13
N ASN A 152 18.87 9.86 -14.81
CA ASN A 152 19.66 10.74 -13.96
C ASN A 152 19.76 12.18 -14.51
N ARG A 153 19.89 12.33 -15.84
CA ARG A 153 19.89 13.64 -16.48
C ARG A 153 18.53 14.34 -16.40
N ALA A 154 17.43 13.60 -16.48
CA ALA A 154 16.10 14.18 -16.31
C ALA A 154 15.88 14.64 -14.86
N ILE A 155 16.27 13.81 -13.89
CA ILE A 155 16.13 14.10 -12.44
C ILE A 155 17.04 15.24 -12.00
N SER A 156 18.25 15.35 -12.55
CA SER A 156 19.15 16.46 -12.21
C SER A 156 18.64 17.83 -12.64
N ARG A 157 17.65 17.87 -13.55
CA ARG A 157 16.98 19.08 -14.05
C ARG A 157 15.63 19.34 -13.38
N LYS A 158 15.30 18.60 -12.30
CA LYS A 158 14.06 18.81 -11.57
C LYS A 158 13.97 20.25 -11.02
N PRO A 159 12.77 20.86 -10.99
CA PRO A 159 12.58 22.12 -10.30
C PRO A 159 12.77 21.96 -8.79
N ALA A 160 13.11 23.05 -8.11
CA ALA A 160 13.03 23.12 -6.66
C ALA A 160 11.58 23.34 -6.23
N LEU A 161 11.21 22.83 -5.06
CA LEU A 161 9.96 23.20 -4.41
C LEU A 161 10.07 24.65 -3.93
N ASP A 162 9.06 25.46 -4.23
CA ASP A 162 9.02 26.89 -3.90
C ASP A 162 7.69 27.35 -3.28
N GLY A 163 6.81 26.40 -2.92
CA GLY A 163 5.51 26.64 -2.34
C GLY A 163 4.38 26.79 -3.37
N THR A 164 4.68 26.67 -4.67
CA THR A 164 3.67 26.70 -5.75
C THR A 164 3.21 25.31 -6.20
N GLU A 165 3.71 24.25 -5.56
CA GLU A 165 3.34 22.88 -5.87
C GLU A 165 1.85 22.58 -5.65
N ILE A 166 1.33 21.67 -6.45
CA ILE A 166 -0.02 21.12 -6.30
C ILE A 166 0.07 19.89 -5.40
N HIS A 167 -0.63 19.91 -4.27
CA HIS A 167 -0.77 18.75 -3.41
C HIS A 167 -1.84 17.80 -3.95
N LEU A 168 -1.47 16.53 -4.14
CA LEU A 168 -2.33 15.49 -4.67
C LEU A 168 -2.53 14.42 -3.62
N SER A 169 -3.80 14.18 -3.27
CA SER A 169 -4.18 13.04 -2.43
C SER A 169 -4.11 11.75 -3.24
N LEU A 170 -3.49 10.74 -2.64
CA LEU A 170 -3.43 9.37 -3.14
C LEU A 170 -4.56 8.49 -2.57
N VAL A 171 -5.47 9.07 -1.80
CA VAL A 171 -6.62 8.35 -1.23
C VAL A 171 -7.69 8.15 -2.30
N ASN A 172 -8.12 6.90 -2.48
CA ASN A 172 -9.15 6.54 -3.43
C ASN A 172 -10.44 7.35 -3.17
N PRO A 173 -11.08 7.93 -4.19
CA PRO A 173 -12.34 8.66 -4.03
C PRO A 173 -13.42 7.88 -3.26
N LEU A 174 -13.54 6.56 -3.47
CA LEU A 174 -14.52 5.75 -2.72
C LEU A 174 -14.21 5.67 -1.24
N LEU A 175 -12.94 5.56 -0.85
CA LEU A 175 -12.58 5.52 0.56
C LEU A 175 -12.92 6.86 1.24
N ARG A 176 -12.67 7.99 0.55
CA ARG A 176 -13.07 9.31 1.05
C ARG A 176 -14.59 9.42 1.22
N GLU A 177 -15.36 9.00 0.23
CA GLU A 177 -16.82 8.98 0.30
C GLU A 177 -17.33 8.11 1.47
N LYS A 178 -16.73 6.94 1.70
CA LYS A 178 -17.08 6.08 2.84
C LYS A 178 -16.75 6.75 4.17
N LYS A 179 -15.57 7.38 4.27
CA LYS A 179 -15.12 8.13 5.45
C LYS A 179 -16.02 9.32 5.78
N GLU A 180 -16.50 10.04 4.77
CA GLU A 180 -17.42 11.17 4.93
C GLU A 180 -18.80 10.74 5.42
N ARG A 181 -19.23 9.52 5.08
CA ARG A 181 -20.53 8.96 5.48
C ARG A 181 -20.50 8.18 6.79
N ASN A 182 -19.31 7.82 7.28
CA ASN A 182 -19.16 6.99 8.47
C ASN A 182 -17.95 7.46 9.29
N ASP A 183 -18.22 8.11 10.42
CA ASP A 183 -17.20 8.62 11.33
C ASP A 183 -16.36 7.53 12.01
N ASN A 184 -16.80 6.27 11.99
CA ASN A 184 -16.04 5.15 12.52
C ASN A 184 -14.91 4.68 11.59
N ILE A 185 -14.82 5.22 10.37
CA ILE A 185 -13.67 5.04 9.49
C ILE A 185 -12.69 6.18 9.79
N GLU A 186 -11.40 5.88 9.88
CA GLU A 186 -10.35 6.89 10.05
C GLU A 186 -9.18 6.57 9.11
N ILE A 187 -8.57 7.61 8.54
CA ILE A 187 -7.43 7.48 7.63
C ILE A 187 -6.24 8.12 8.32
N HIS A 188 -5.18 7.33 8.54
CA HIS A 188 -4.00 7.75 9.30
C HIS A 188 -2.73 7.53 8.50
N THR A 189 -1.80 8.49 8.57
CA THR A 189 -0.42 8.24 8.17
C THR A 189 0.24 7.39 9.25
N TYR A 190 0.70 6.19 8.90
CA TYR A 190 1.31 5.27 9.86
C TYR A 190 2.51 4.53 9.27
N ASP A 191 3.58 4.46 10.05
CA ASP A 191 4.75 3.64 9.79
C ASP A 191 4.72 2.43 10.71
N VAL A 192 4.68 1.22 10.13
CA VAL A 192 4.65 -0.07 10.85
C VAL A 192 5.89 -0.29 11.74
N PHE A 193 6.98 0.45 11.50
CA PHE A 193 8.16 0.41 12.35
C PHE A 193 8.04 1.23 13.64
N HIS A 194 6.94 1.96 13.81
CA HIS A 194 6.63 2.71 15.04
C HIS A 194 5.44 2.09 15.79
N PRO A 195 5.37 2.25 17.12
CA PRO A 195 4.22 1.81 17.90
C PRO A 195 2.91 2.43 17.40
N TRP A 196 1.84 1.63 17.33
CA TRP A 196 0.51 2.12 17.00
C TRP A 196 -0.03 3.02 18.13
N PRO A 197 -0.40 4.29 17.86
CA PRO A 197 -0.74 5.25 18.91
C PRO A 197 -2.20 5.18 19.38
N GLU A 198 -3.09 4.52 18.63
CA GLU A 198 -4.53 4.47 18.94
C GLU A 198 -4.92 3.22 19.75
N GLU A 199 -6.23 2.99 19.91
CA GLU A 199 -6.74 1.78 20.56
C GLU A 199 -6.26 0.51 19.84
N LYS A 200 -5.96 -0.53 20.63
CA LYS A 200 -5.56 -1.85 20.10
C LYS A 200 -6.67 -2.44 19.23
N ALA A 201 -6.29 -3.18 18.19
CA ALA A 201 -7.21 -3.75 17.23
C ALA A 201 -7.59 -5.19 17.57
N ASP A 202 -8.84 -5.56 17.28
CA ASP A 202 -9.33 -6.93 17.32
C ASP A 202 -8.97 -7.68 16.02
N LEU A 203 -8.77 -6.94 14.94
CA LEU A 203 -8.39 -7.43 13.63
C LEU A 203 -7.30 -6.53 13.03
N ILE A 204 -6.11 -7.08 12.76
CA ILE A 204 -5.05 -6.38 12.03
C ILE A 204 -4.87 -7.03 10.65
N LEU A 205 -4.95 -6.24 9.58
CA LEU A 205 -4.61 -6.63 8.22
C LEU A 205 -3.30 -5.98 7.80
N ALA A 206 -2.42 -6.76 7.16
CA ALA A 206 -1.24 -6.25 6.48
C ALA A 206 -1.17 -6.87 5.08
N ALA A 207 -1.64 -6.14 4.08
CA ALA A 207 -1.71 -6.64 2.71
C ALA A 207 -0.58 -6.06 1.84
N ASN A 208 0.16 -6.94 1.16
CA ASN A 208 1.27 -6.62 0.24
C ASN A 208 2.44 -5.83 0.85
N ILE A 209 2.44 -5.56 2.16
CA ILE A 209 3.49 -4.79 2.82
C ILE A 209 4.53 -5.69 3.49
N LEU A 210 4.13 -6.71 4.25
CA LEU A 210 5.06 -7.60 4.96
C LEU A 210 5.56 -8.72 4.05
N ASN A 211 6.65 -8.48 3.33
CA ASN A 211 7.26 -9.46 2.43
C ASN A 211 8.78 -9.30 2.33
N LYS A 212 9.49 -10.37 1.96
CA LYS A 212 10.95 -10.41 1.88
C LYS A 212 11.53 -9.61 0.70
N GLY A 213 10.66 -9.19 -0.23
CA GLY A 213 11.04 -8.30 -1.34
C GLY A 213 11.23 -6.85 -0.91
N TYR A 214 10.56 -6.42 0.16
CA TYR A 214 10.62 -5.06 0.67
C TYR A 214 11.51 -4.92 1.90
N PHE A 215 11.47 -5.91 2.80
CA PHE A 215 12.11 -5.85 4.11
C PHE A 215 12.99 -7.07 4.36
N ASP A 216 14.09 -6.86 5.08
CA ASP A 216 14.89 -7.97 5.60
C ASP A 216 14.24 -8.57 6.86
N SER A 217 14.79 -9.68 7.35
CA SER A 217 14.25 -10.36 8.54
C SER A 217 14.29 -9.50 9.80
N THR A 218 15.24 -8.57 9.93
CA THR A 218 15.36 -7.69 11.10
C THR A 218 14.26 -6.66 11.09
N ASP A 219 14.03 -6.02 9.94
CA ASP A 219 12.93 -5.09 9.72
C ASP A 219 11.58 -5.78 9.93
N LEU A 220 11.38 -6.97 9.33
CA LEU A 220 10.15 -7.73 9.50
C LEU A 220 9.87 -8.06 10.98
N ARG A 221 10.88 -8.46 11.75
CA ARG A 221 10.72 -8.72 13.19
C ARG A 221 10.29 -7.46 13.95
N ARG A 222 10.96 -6.33 13.70
CA ARG A 222 10.60 -5.04 14.31
C ARG A 222 9.16 -4.62 13.98
N ALA A 223 8.74 -4.78 12.73
CA ALA A 223 7.36 -4.50 12.33
C ALA A 223 6.36 -5.42 13.04
N LEU A 224 6.68 -6.72 13.16
CA LEU A 224 5.84 -7.70 13.85
C LEU A 224 5.70 -7.40 15.34
N ASP A 225 6.77 -6.96 16.01
CA ASP A 225 6.72 -6.59 17.44
C ASP A 225 5.73 -5.46 17.70
N ASN A 226 5.73 -4.42 16.85
CA ASN A 226 4.75 -3.33 16.92
C ASN A 226 3.32 -3.82 16.63
N ILE A 227 3.15 -4.68 15.62
CA ILE A 227 1.86 -5.26 15.25
C ILE A 227 1.28 -6.09 16.41
N PHE A 228 2.08 -6.94 17.04
CA PHE A 228 1.63 -7.76 18.17
C PHE A 228 1.33 -6.92 19.40
N THR A 229 2.04 -5.81 19.60
CA THR A 229 1.71 -4.83 20.65
C THR A 229 0.36 -4.15 20.38
N ALA A 230 0.05 -3.85 19.12
CA ALA A 230 -1.20 -3.25 18.67
C ALA A 230 -2.39 -4.24 18.64
N LEU A 231 -2.13 -5.55 18.65
CA LEU A 231 -3.16 -6.58 18.65
C LEU A 231 -3.73 -6.78 20.07
N LYS A 232 -5.06 -6.83 20.19
CA LYS A 232 -5.73 -7.22 21.43
C LYS A 232 -5.56 -8.71 21.68
N GLU A 233 -5.53 -9.11 22.95
CA GLU A 233 -5.60 -10.53 23.33
C GLU A 233 -6.81 -11.20 22.68
N GLY A 234 -6.60 -12.38 22.07
CA GLY A 234 -7.64 -13.05 21.29
C GLY A 234 -7.89 -12.41 19.91
N GLY A 235 -7.07 -11.46 19.48
CA GLY A 235 -7.18 -10.79 18.20
C GLY A 235 -6.79 -11.67 17.01
N THR A 236 -7.19 -11.23 15.82
CA THR A 236 -6.87 -11.86 14.55
C THR A 236 -5.86 -11.03 13.78
N PHE A 237 -4.77 -11.66 13.35
CA PHE A 237 -3.78 -11.03 12.49
C PHE A 237 -3.79 -11.69 11.11
N VAL A 238 -3.82 -10.88 10.06
CA VAL A 238 -3.93 -11.35 8.69
C VAL A 238 -2.81 -10.75 7.86
N VAL A 239 -2.06 -11.61 7.18
CA VAL A 239 -1.09 -11.17 6.18
C VAL A 239 -1.57 -11.66 4.82
N VAL A 240 -1.60 -10.75 3.85
CA VAL A 240 -1.97 -11.07 2.46
C VAL A 240 -0.82 -10.70 1.53
N ASP A 241 -0.50 -11.59 0.61
CA ASP A 241 0.42 -11.38 -0.51
C ASP A 241 -0.30 -11.71 -1.81
N ASN A 242 -0.49 -10.69 -2.65
CA ASN A 242 -1.18 -10.80 -3.92
C ASN A 242 -0.33 -10.29 -5.09
N ARG A 243 0.97 -10.67 -5.11
CA ARG A 243 1.88 -10.39 -6.23
C ARG A 243 1.60 -11.25 -7.47
N ASP A 244 1.27 -12.52 -7.29
CA ASP A 244 0.93 -13.46 -8.37
C ASP A 244 -0.53 -13.92 -8.29
N THR A 245 -0.91 -14.44 -7.12
CA THR A 245 -2.25 -14.89 -6.75
C THR A 245 -2.46 -14.52 -5.29
N GLU A 246 -3.71 -14.43 -4.85
CA GLU A 246 -4.03 -14.08 -3.47
C GLU A 246 -3.58 -15.20 -2.52
N ASN A 247 -2.48 -15.01 -1.81
CA ASN A 247 -2.04 -15.90 -0.75
C ASN A 247 -2.21 -15.19 0.58
N ALA A 248 -2.88 -15.82 1.53
CA ALA A 248 -3.07 -15.20 2.84
C ALA A 248 -2.86 -16.23 3.95
N THR A 249 -2.32 -15.76 5.06
CA THR A 249 -2.27 -16.52 6.31
C THR A 249 -3.01 -15.72 7.37
N ILE A 250 -4.05 -16.34 7.93
CA ILE A 250 -4.86 -15.81 9.01
C ILE A 250 -4.38 -16.48 10.29
N PHE A 251 -4.00 -15.65 11.25
CA PHE A 251 -3.51 -16.05 12.56
C PHE A 251 -4.50 -15.64 13.63
N GLN A 252 -4.66 -16.52 14.62
CA GLN A 252 -5.45 -16.25 15.81
C GLN A 252 -4.51 -16.19 17.01
N GLN A 253 -4.53 -15.07 17.74
CA GLN A 253 -3.80 -14.92 18.98
C GLN A 253 -4.48 -15.77 20.07
N GLY A 254 -3.73 -16.68 20.68
CA GLY A 254 -4.07 -17.33 21.95
C GLY A 254 -3.33 -16.65 23.11
N GLN A 255 -3.46 -17.19 24.32
CA GLN A 255 -2.84 -16.59 25.51
C GLN A 255 -1.32 -16.53 25.43
N GLU A 256 -0.67 -17.60 24.96
CA GLU A 256 0.80 -17.70 24.90
C GLU A 256 1.32 -18.03 23.49
N THR A 257 0.42 -18.31 22.54
CA THR A 257 0.80 -18.76 21.20
C THR A 257 0.00 -18.05 20.13
N LEU A 258 0.61 -17.91 18.96
CA LEU A 258 -0.08 -17.53 17.74
C LEU A 258 -0.30 -18.80 16.91
N ARG A 259 -1.56 -19.10 16.56
CA ARG A 259 -1.89 -20.26 15.73
C ARG A 259 -2.28 -19.84 14.33
N VAL A 260 -1.87 -20.60 13.33
CA VAL A 260 -2.43 -20.49 11.97
C VAL A 260 -3.86 -21.01 12.01
N GLU A 261 -4.82 -20.12 11.82
CA GLU A 261 -6.24 -20.46 11.75
C GLU A 261 -6.62 -20.91 10.34
N LYS A 262 -6.13 -20.20 9.33
CA LYS A 262 -6.45 -20.49 7.93
C LYS A 262 -5.32 -20.04 7.01
N GLN A 263 -5.06 -20.84 5.98
CA GLN A 263 -4.29 -20.43 4.82
C GLN A 263 -5.21 -20.37 3.59
N ILE A 264 -5.06 -19.31 2.81
CA ILE A 264 -5.66 -19.15 1.49
C ILE A 264 -4.57 -19.44 0.46
N ASN A 265 -4.87 -20.32 -0.49
CA ASN A 265 -3.90 -20.89 -1.41
C ASN A 265 -2.70 -21.49 -0.65
N LYS A 266 -1.48 -21.01 -0.89
CA LYS A 266 -0.26 -21.53 -0.23
C LYS A 266 0.11 -20.81 1.08
N GLY A 267 -0.65 -19.79 1.49
CA GLY A 267 -0.25 -18.90 2.59
C GLY A 267 0.90 -17.95 2.23
N THR A 268 1.28 -17.09 3.17
CA THR A 268 2.31 -16.06 2.97
C THR A 268 3.72 -16.58 3.26
N GLU A 269 4.71 -16.04 2.54
CA GLU A 269 6.13 -16.47 2.61
C GLU A 269 6.84 -16.18 3.95
N ILE A 270 6.20 -15.39 4.81
CA ILE A 270 6.71 -15.00 6.13
C ILE A 270 6.00 -15.74 7.27
N CYS A 271 5.19 -16.76 6.98
CA CYS A 271 4.43 -17.50 7.98
C CYS A 271 5.30 -17.98 9.17
N ASP A 272 6.41 -18.67 8.88
CA ASP A 272 7.30 -19.20 9.93
C ASP A 272 7.93 -18.07 10.76
N LEU A 273 8.34 -16.98 10.10
CA LEU A 273 8.91 -15.81 10.77
C LEU A 273 7.92 -15.16 11.74
N ILE A 274 6.63 -15.14 11.41
CA ILE A 274 5.56 -14.61 12.27
C ILE A 274 5.42 -15.47 13.52
N LEU A 275 5.37 -16.80 13.35
CA LEU A 275 5.24 -17.76 14.46
C LEU A 275 6.45 -17.69 15.40
N ASP A 276 7.66 -17.61 14.84
CA ASP A 276 8.90 -17.46 15.59
C ASP A 276 8.95 -16.14 16.36
N SER A 277 8.62 -15.03 15.71
CA SER A 277 8.64 -13.69 16.32
C SER A 277 7.64 -13.59 17.47
N TYR A 278 6.43 -14.13 17.30
CA TYR A 278 5.45 -14.13 18.37
C TYR A 278 5.96 -14.93 19.58
N SER A 279 6.49 -16.14 19.35
CA SER A 279 7.03 -16.99 20.42
C SER A 279 8.17 -16.32 21.19
N ALA A 280 9.05 -15.60 20.48
CA ALA A 280 10.12 -14.83 21.10
C ALA A 280 9.60 -13.65 21.93
N SER A 281 8.56 -12.95 21.47
CA SER A 281 7.98 -11.80 22.18
C SER A 281 7.32 -12.14 23.52
N GLN A 282 6.98 -13.41 23.75
CA GLN A 282 6.34 -13.89 24.98
C GLN A 282 7.33 -14.42 26.03
N GLN A 283 8.62 -14.50 25.73
CA GLN A 283 9.61 -14.91 26.72
C GLN A 283 9.93 -13.74 27.67
N PRO A 284 9.80 -13.90 29.01
CA PRO A 284 10.22 -12.86 29.94
C PRO A 284 11.72 -12.61 29.82
N ILE A 285 12.10 -11.32 29.78
CA ILE A 285 13.49 -10.84 29.85
C ILE A 285 14.11 -11.22 31.19
#